data_AF-A0A9E5QI74-F1
#
_entry.id   AF-A0A9E5QI74-F1
#
_cell.length_a   1.000
_cell.length_b   1.000
_cell.length_c   1.000
_cell.angle_alpha   90.00
_cell.angle_beta   90.00
_cell.angle_gamma   90.00
#
_symmetry.space_group_name_H-M   'P 1'
#
loop_
_entity.id
_entity.type
_entity.pdbx_description
1 polymer ?
#
loop_
_entity_poly.entity_id
_entity_poly.type
_entity_poly.pdbx_seq_one_letter_code
_entity_poly.pdbx_strand_id
1 'polypeptide(L)' 'MNKNTPLEIFGDTLDEAVQKGLKQLGADRDEVTVEVIDEGNRGVFGIGARPVRI' A
#
# COMPACT_ATOMS: atom_id res chain seq x y z
N MET A 1 -11.82 -3.90 23.43
CA MET A 1 -11.81 -4.53 22.10
C MET A 1 -10.82 -3.76 21.26
N ASN A 2 -9.61 -4.27 21.10
CA ASN A 2 -8.54 -3.57 20.39
C ASN A 2 -8.83 -3.74 18.90
N LYS A 3 -9.31 -2.68 18.25
CA LYS A 3 -9.42 -2.65 16.80
C LYS A 3 -8.01 -2.36 16.25
N ASN A 4 -7.22 -3.41 16.05
CA ASN A 4 -6.10 -3.31 15.10
C ASN A 4 -6.74 -3.28 13.70
N THR A 5 -7.27 -2.12 13.33
CA THR A 5 -7.79 -1.91 11.98
C THR A 5 -6.57 -1.77 11.07
N PRO A 6 -6.36 -2.70 10.11
CA PRO A 6 -5.29 -2.54 9.13
C PRO A 6 -5.51 -1.25 8.36
N LEU A 7 -4.44 -0.49 8.15
CA LEU A 7 -4.45 0.73 7.36
C LEU A 7 -4.25 0.34 5.90
N GLU A 8 -5.32 0.38 5.11
CA GLU A 8 -5.22 0.12 3.66
C GLU A 8 -4.64 1.35 2.94
N ILE A 9 -3.58 1.13 2.16
CA ILE A 9 -2.89 2.18 1.40
C ILE A 9 -2.87 1.84 -0.08
N PHE A 10 -3.11 2.86 -0.90
CA PHE A 10 -3.07 2.77 -2.35
C PHE A 10 -1.85 3.52 -2.93
N GLY A 11 -1.21 2.92 -3.93
CA GLY A 11 -0.11 3.55 -4.66
C GLY A 11 -0.03 3.10 -6.11
N ASP A 12 0.68 3.84 -6.95
CA ASP A 12 0.90 3.43 -8.33
C ASP A 12 1.91 2.27 -8.42
N THR A 13 2.73 2.12 -7.37
CA THR A 13 3.68 1.02 -7.17
C THR A 13 3.68 0.56 -5.72
N LEU A 14 4.21 -0.65 -5.48
CA LEU A 14 4.37 -1.21 -4.13
C LEU A 14 5.20 -0.29 -3.24
N ASP A 15 6.34 0.20 -3.72
CA ASP A 15 7.20 1.10 -2.95
C ASP A 15 6.49 2.39 -2.58
N GLU A 16 5.73 2.97 -3.51
CA GLU A 16 4.98 4.19 -3.25
C GLU A 16 3.88 3.96 -2.21
N ALA A 17 3.15 2.84 -2.30
CA ALA A 17 2.14 2.47 -1.32
C ALA A 17 2.78 2.30 0.07
N VAL A 18 3.91 1.62 0.18
CA VAL A 18 4.57 1.42 1.48
C VAL A 18 5.10 2.74 2.05
N GLN A 19 5.75 3.57 1.24
CA GLN A 19 6.24 4.87 1.71
C GLN A 19 5.10 5.76 2.21
N LYS A 20 3.94 5.75 1.54
CA LYS A 20 2.73 6.44 2.00
C LYS A 20 2.26 5.89 3.34
N GLY A 21 2.19 4.57 3.49
CA GLY A 21 1.78 3.91 4.73
C GLY A 21 2.71 4.24 5.91
N LEU A 22 4.02 4.12 5.72
CA LEU A 22 5.02 4.46 6.75
C LEU A 22 4.91 5.91 7.18
N LYS A 23 4.80 6.84 6.21
CA LYS A 23 4.65 8.26 6.50
C LYS A 23 3.36 8.58 7.27
N GLN A 24 2.28 7.86 6.96
CA GLN A 24 0.98 8.07 7.59
C GLN A 24 0.91 7.45 9.00
N LEU A 25 1.63 6.35 9.21
CA LEU A 25 1.81 5.72 10.53
C LEU A 25 2.87 6.43 11.38
N GLY A 26 3.78 7.19 10.76
CA GLY A 26 4.92 7.80 11.44
C GLY A 26 5.87 6.77 12.01
N ALA A 27 5.98 5.61 11.35
CA ALA A 27 6.72 4.45 11.80
C ALA A 27 7.77 4.05 10.76
N ASP A 28 8.84 3.41 11.23
CA ASP A 28 9.85 2.84 10.36
C ASP A 28 9.41 1.47 9.81
N ARG A 29 10.09 1.00 8.76
CA ARG A 29 9.64 -0.18 8.00
C ARG A 29 9.74 -1.49 8.79
N ASP A 30 10.61 -1.51 9.78
CA ASP A 30 10.80 -2.59 10.75
C ASP A 30 9.75 -2.59 11.87
N GLU A 31 9.02 -1.50 12.05
CA GLU A 31 7.94 -1.38 13.06
C GLU A 31 6.57 -1.81 12.54
N VAL A 32 6.45 -2.03 11.22
CA VAL A 32 5.16 -2.35 10.58
C VAL A 32 5.22 -3.68 9.83
N THR A 33 4.08 -4.35 9.78
CA THR A 33 3.87 -5.50 8.88
C THR A 33 3.12 -5.01 7.65
N VAL A 34 3.71 -5.21 6.48
CA VAL A 34 3.10 -4.88 5.19
C VAL A 34 2.53 -6.15 4.58
N GLU A 35 1.24 -6.15 4.25
CA GLU A 35 0.57 -7.23 3.54
C GLU A 35 0.12 -6.73 2.18
N VAL A 36 0.51 -7.39 1.10
CA VAL A 36 0.10 -6.97 -0.24
C VAL A 36 -1.25 -7.59 -0.56
N ILE A 37 -2.29 -6.76 -0.64
CA ILE A 37 -3.66 -7.20 -0.93
C ILE A 37 -3.89 -7.23 -2.46
N ASP A 38 -3.29 -6.29 -3.19
CA ASP A 38 -3.35 -6.21 -4.65
C ASP A 38 -2.03 -5.62 -5.18
N GLU A 39 -1.33 -6.33 -6.06
CA GLU A 39 -0.10 -5.82 -6.68
C GLU A 39 -0.34 -4.71 -7.70
N GLY A 40 -1.61 -4.40 -8.00
CA GLY A 40 -2.00 -3.46 -9.04
C GLY A 40 -1.71 -4.00 -10.44
N ASN A 41 -1.95 -3.16 -11.45
CA ASN A 41 -1.57 -3.43 -12.83
C ASN A 41 -1.30 -2.09 -13.52
N ARG A 42 -0.26 -2.00 -14.34
CA ARG A 42 0.01 -0.80 -15.14
C ARG A 42 -0.86 -0.70 -16.41
N GLY A 43 -1.50 -1.81 -16.81
CA GLY A 43 -2.30 -1.88 -18.03
C GLY A 43 -1.46 -1.69 -19.29
N VAL A 44 -2.12 -1.46 -20.42
CA VAL A 44 -1.47 -1.13 -21.70
C VAL A 44 -1.68 0.36 -21.97
N PHE A 45 -0.60 1.14 -22.03
CA PHE A 45 -0.67 2.62 -22.11
C PHE A 45 -1.57 3.27 -21.03
N GLY A 46 -1.60 2.70 -19.82
CA GLY A 46 -2.45 3.18 -18.71
C GLY A 46 -3.92 2.75 -18.80
N ILE A 47 -4.34 2.09 -19.88
CA ILE A 47 -5.69 1.56 -20.02
C ILE A 47 -5.79 0.28 -19.20
N GLY A 48 -6.74 0.26 -18.26
CA GLY A 48 -6.94 -0.85 -17.33
C GLY A 48 -5.95 -0.87 -16.16
N ALA A 49 -5.26 0.26 -15.90
CA ALA A 49 -4.39 0.37 -14.75
C ALA A 49 -5.21 0.26 -13.44
N ARG A 50 -4.68 -0.49 -12.47
CA ARG A 50 -5.22 -0.60 -11.12
C ARG A 50 -4.10 -0.26 -10.12
N PRO A 51 -4.39 0.53 -9.08
CA PRO A 51 -3.40 0.85 -8.07
C PRO A 51 -3.03 -0.40 -7.27
N VAL A 52 -1.80 -0.41 -6.75
CA VAL A 52 -1.37 -1.33 -5.71
C VAL A 52 -2.16 -1.04 -4.44
N ARG A 53 -2.58 -2.09 -3.74
CA ARG A 53 -3.17 -2.01 -2.40
C ARG A 53 -2.37 -2.85 -1.43
N ILE A 54 -1.93 -2.22 -0.35
CA ILE A 54 -1.28 -2.85 0.80
C ILE A 54 -2.04 -2.55 2.09
#